data_AF-A0A4Y8KX75-F1
#
_entry.id   AF-A0A4Y8KX75-F1
#
_cell.length_a   1.000
_cell.length_b   1.000
_cell.length_c   1.000
_cell.angle_alpha   90.00
_cell.angle_beta   90.00
_cell.angle_gamma   90.00
#
_symmetry.space_group_name_H-M   'P 1'
#
loop_
_entity.id
_entity.type
_entity.pdbx_description
1 polymer ?
#
loop_
_entity_poly.entity_id
_entity_poly.type
_entity_poly.pdbx_seq_one_letter_code
_entity_poly.pdbx_strand_id
1 'polypeptide(L)' 'MTKSEALKAMQEGQKVTHRFFTSHEWMTIENGKILFEDGGTCTISDFFHFRSDSIWENGWELYTNTNNHGNK' A
#
# COMPACT_ATOMS: atom_id res chain seq x y z
N MET A 1 -7.90 7.60 2.29
CA MET A 1 -8.33 6.45 3.11
C MET A 1 -7.59 6.44 4.44
N THR A 2 -8.22 5.87 5.46
CA THR A 2 -7.60 5.49 6.73
C THR A 2 -6.77 4.23 6.58
N LYS A 3 -5.89 3.94 7.54
CA LYS A 3 -5.13 2.68 7.62
C LYS A 3 -6.04 1.45 7.65
N SER A 4 -7.17 1.52 8.37
CA SER A 4 -8.14 0.43 8.45
C SER A 4 -8.79 0.15 7.09
N GLU A 5 -9.19 1.20 6.37
CA GLU A 5 -9.72 1.07 5.00
C GLU A 5 -8.67 0.51 4.03
N ALA A 6 -7.42 0.94 4.15
CA ALA A 6 -6.32 0.43 3.33
C ALA A 6 -6.03 -1.05 3.59
N LEU A 7 -5.99 -1.46 4.85
CA LEU A 7 -5.85 -2.87 5.25
C LEU A 7 -6.97 -3.73 4.66
N LYS A 8 -8.23 -3.26 4.74
CA LYS A 8 -9.37 -3.95 4.15
C LYS A 8 -9.23 -4.08 2.63
N ALA A 9 -8.88 -2.99 1.93
CA ALA A 9 -8.68 -3.02 0.48
C ALA A 9 -7.57 -4.02 0.09
N MET A 10 -6.46 -4.03 0.83
CA MET A 10 -5.37 -4.99 0.59
C MET A 10 -5.78 -6.44 0.83
N GLN A 11 -6.60 -6.72 1.86
CA GLN A 11 -7.16 -8.06 2.10
C GLN A 11 -8.08 -8.53 0.95
N GLU A 12 -8.71 -7.59 0.25
CA GLU A 12 -9.51 -7.82 -0.95
C GLU A 12 -8.66 -7.90 -2.24
N GLY A 13 -7.32 -7.91 -2.10
CA GLY A 13 -6.36 -8.02 -3.22
C GLY A 13 -6.10 -6.70 -3.95
N GLN A 14 -6.59 -5.57 -3.45
CA GLN A 14 -6.28 -4.26 -4.02
C GLN A 14 -4.87 -3.82 -3.64
N LYS A 15 -4.25 -3.04 -4.52
CA LYS A 15 -2.98 -2.36 -4.22
C LYS A 15 -3.27 -0.98 -3.65
N VAL A 16 -2.52 -0.59 -2.64
CA VAL A 16 -2.61 0.74 -2.02
C VAL A 16 -1.25 1.42 -2.03
N THR A 17 -1.27 2.75 -1.96
CA THR A 17 -0.08 3.58 -1.75
C THR A 17 -0.35 4.55 -0.60
N HIS A 18 0.69 5.24 -0.15
CA HIS A 18 0.61 6.25 0.90
C HIS A 18 1.23 7.56 0.42
N ARG A 19 0.78 8.70 0.93
CA ARG A 19 1.35 10.03 0.60
C ARG A 19 2.87 10.21 0.80
N PHE A 20 3.54 9.29 1.50
CA PHE A 20 4.99 9.29 1.70
C PHE A 20 5.74 8.32 0.77
N PHE A 21 4.99 7.55 -0.02
CA PHE A 21 5.53 6.67 -1.05
C PHE A 21 5.71 7.46 -2.35
N THR A 22 6.65 7.02 -3.15
CA THR A 22 6.80 7.46 -4.54
C THR A 22 5.64 6.94 -5.40
N SER A 23 5.51 7.49 -6.61
CA SER A 23 4.44 7.12 -7.54
C SER A 23 4.44 5.67 -8.02
N HIS A 24 5.52 4.92 -7.77
CA HIS A 24 5.66 3.51 -8.17
C HIS A 24 5.58 2.56 -6.98
N GLU A 25 5.67 3.08 -5.76
CA GLU A 25 5.61 2.29 -4.53
C GLU A 25 4.15 1.97 -4.19
N TRP A 26 3.89 0.68 -4.08
CA TRP A 26 2.58 0.15 -3.71
C TRP A 26 2.77 -1.08 -2.84
N MET A 27 1.74 -1.37 -2.06
CA MET A 27 1.68 -2.59 -1.27
C MET A 27 0.31 -3.24 -1.36
N THR A 28 0.29 -4.55 -1.19
CA THR A 28 -0.94 -5.35 -1.05
C THR A 28 -0.74 -6.46 -0.02
N ILE A 29 -1.79 -7.23 0.28
CA ILE A 29 -1.67 -8.43 1.11
C ILE A 29 -1.77 -9.65 0.20
N GLU A 30 -0.74 -10.48 0.24
CA GLU A 30 -0.69 -11.77 -0.45
C GLU A 30 -0.19 -12.83 0.53
N ASN A 31 -0.89 -13.98 0.61
CA ASN A 31 -0.55 -15.07 1.53
C ASN A 31 -0.40 -14.63 3.01
N GLY A 32 -1.22 -13.66 3.44
CA GLY A 32 -1.22 -13.14 4.81
C GLY A 32 -0.05 -12.22 5.17
N LYS A 33 0.78 -11.85 4.19
CA LYS A 33 1.91 -10.92 4.35
C LYS A 33 1.70 -9.69 3.48
N ILE A 34 2.36 -8.59 3.84
CA ILE A 34 2.49 -7.46 2.92
C ILE A 34 3.45 -7.87 1.81
N LEU A 35 3.04 -7.62 0.57
CA LEU A 35 3.85 -7.70 -0.64
C LEU A 35 4.06 -6.28 -1.18
N PHE A 36 5.30 -5.93 -1.48
CA PHE A 36 5.70 -4.63 -2.04
C PHE A 36 5.89 -4.72 -3.56
N GLU A 37 6.06 -3.56 -4.21
CA GLU A 37 6.22 -3.45 -5.66
C GLU A 37 7.45 -4.16 -6.22
N ASP A 38 8.50 -4.30 -5.41
CA ASP A 38 9.77 -4.94 -5.77
C ASP A 38 9.79 -6.46 -5.50
N GLY A 39 8.69 -7.02 -5.00
CA GLY A 39 8.58 -8.43 -4.62
C GLY A 39 9.02 -8.73 -3.19
N GLY A 40 9.47 -7.72 -2.44
CA GLY A 40 9.75 -7.84 -1.01
C GLY A 40 8.50 -8.16 -0.20
N THR A 41 8.67 -8.84 0.93
CA THR A 41 7.55 -9.12 1.85
C THR A 41 7.90 -8.86 3.30
N CYS A 42 6.91 -8.52 4.11
CA CYS A 42 7.03 -8.47 5.56
C CYS A 42 5.70 -8.79 6.24
N THR A 43 5.71 -8.99 7.56
CA THR A 43 4.45 -9.16 8.30
C THR A 43 3.74 -7.82 8.44
N ILE A 44 2.40 -7.86 8.49
CA ILE A 44 1.57 -6.66 8.73
C ILE A 44 1.99 -5.98 10.05
N SER A 45 2.29 -6.79 11.08
CA SER A 45 2.72 -6.28 12.38
C SER A 45 4.04 -5.53 12.29
N ASP A 46 5.06 -6.08 11.63
CA ASP A 46 6.38 -5.44 11.53
C ASP A 46 6.29 -4.10 10.78
N PHE A 47 5.56 -4.07 9.66
CA PHE A 47 5.40 -2.86 8.86
C PHE A 47 4.82 -1.71 9.67
N PHE A 48 3.76 -1.97 10.45
CA PHE A 48 3.10 -0.96 11.28
C PHE A 48 3.76 -0.72 12.64
N HIS A 49 4.56 -1.67 13.13
CA HIS A 49 5.38 -1.46 14.34
C HIS A 49 6.38 -0.32 14.14
N PHE A 50 7.08 -0.31 13.00
CA PHE A 50 8.00 0.78 12.64
C PHE A 50 7.30 2.04 12.12
N ARG A 51 5.97 2.01 11.96
CA ARG A 51 5.12 3.10 11.47
C ARG A 51 4.00 3.39 12.47
N SER A 52 4.38 3.51 13.74
CA SER A 52 3.46 3.71 14.85
C SER A 52 2.97 5.15 15.03
N ASP A 53 3.57 6.12 14.32
CA ASP A 53 3.13 7.51 14.37
C ASP A 53 1.77 7.70 13.69
N SER A 54 0.90 8.51 14.31
CA SER A 54 -0.40 8.95 13.80
C SER A 54 -0.42 9.42 12.34
N ILE A 55 0.71 9.89 11.79
CA ILE A 55 0.82 10.27 10.37
C ILE A 55 0.52 9.14 9.39
N TRP A 56 0.57 7.88 9.85
CA TRP A 56 0.27 6.66 9.10
C TRP A 56 -1.18 6.18 9.25
N GLU A 57 -1.99 6.82 10.10
CA GLU A 57 -3.41 6.46 10.26
C GLU A 57 -4.26 6.94 9.08
N ASN A 58 -3.77 7.92 8.31
CA ASN A 58 -4.44 8.52 7.16
C ASN A 58 -3.43 8.80 6.03
N GLY A 59 -3.94 9.07 4.83
CA GLY A 59 -3.10 9.39 3.66
C GLY A 59 -2.84 8.18 2.75
N TRP A 60 -3.62 7.11 2.93
CA TRP A 60 -3.65 5.95 2.06
C TRP A 60 -4.59 6.17 0.88
N GLU A 61 -4.25 5.59 -0.26
CA GLU A 61 -5.04 5.68 -1.49
C GLU A 61 -4.98 4.35 -2.23
N LEU A 62 -6.01 4.03 -3.03
CA LEU A 62 -5.92 2.93 -3.98
C LEU A 62 -4.86 3.26 -5.02
N TYR A 63 -3.97 2.31 -5.28
CA TYR A 63 -2.95 2.47 -6.30
C TYR A 63 -3.58 2.34 -7.69
N THR A 64 -3.77 3.47 -8.37
CA THR A 64 -4.16 3.48 -9.78
C THR A 64 -2.90 3.47 -10.62
N ASN A 65 -2.63 2.35 -11.28
CA ASN A 65 -1.54 2.28 -12.25
C ASN A 65 -1.94 3.05 -13.51
N THR A 66 -2.00 4.38 -13.41
CA THR A 66 -2.22 5.25 -14.58
C THR A 66 -0.90 5.34 -15.33
N ASN A 67 -0.55 4.22 -15.98
CA ASN A 67 0.24 4.25 -17.19
C ASN A 67 -0.57 4.99 -18.26
N ASN A 68 -0.62 6.32 -18.20
CA ASN A 68 -0.91 7.13 -19.38
C ASN A 68 0.31 7.06 -20.32
N HIS A 69 0.59 5.87 -20.84
CA HIS A 69 1.18 5.75 -22.17
C HIS A 69 0.06 6.10 -23.14
N GLY A 70 -0.20 7.41 -23.25
CA GLY A 70 -1.01 7.92 -24.33
C GLY A 70 -0.44 7.37 -25.63
N ASN A 71 -1.28 6.67 -26.38
CA ASN A 71 -1.08 6.48 -27.81
C ASN A 71 -0.65 7.84 -28.41
N LYS A 72 0.61 7.93 -28.81
CA LYS A 72 1.10 8.88 -29.81
C LYS A 72 1.99 8.11 -30.76
#